data_AF-A0A7S0C8E5-F1
#
_entry.id   AF-A0A7S0C8E5-F1
#
_cell.length_a   1.000
_cell.length_b   1.000
_cell.length_c   1.000
_cell.angle_alpha   90.00
_cell.angle_beta   90.00
_cell.angle_gamma   90.00
#
_symmetry.space_group_name_H-M   'P 1'
#
loop_
_entity.id
_entity.type
_entity.pdbx_description
1 polymer ?
#
loop_
_entity_poly.entity_id
_entity_poly.type
_entity_poly.pdbx_seq_one_letter_code
_entity_poly.pdbx_strand_id
1 'polypeptide(L)'
;DQSTMMESITPASDVSTTGTSAVQILCCLCGILIAPNPSNTCASCLASTSDVTRGISTESQLHQCRGCSRWHHSAHKWLGCELESRELMALCLSNVSGLSARSSSKDAIRLVDA
;
A
#
# COMPACT_ATOMS: atom_id res chain seq x y z
N ASP A 1 39.43 -13.07 28.17
CA ASP A 1 39.42 -11.75 28.81
C ASP A 1 39.44 -10.69 27.73
N GLN A 2 38.24 -10.29 27.29
CA GLN A 2 37.98 -9.06 26.54
C GLN A 2 36.47 -9.00 26.32
N SER A 3 35.82 -8.58 27.39
CA SER A 3 34.49 -8.03 27.43
C SER A 3 34.49 -6.73 26.63
N THR A 4 33.77 -6.69 25.52
CA THR A 4 33.32 -5.42 24.92
C THR A 4 31.84 -5.54 24.65
N MET A 5 31.09 -4.76 25.42
CA MET A 5 29.64 -4.65 25.40
C MET A 5 29.22 -4.07 24.04
N MET A 6 28.26 -4.69 23.36
CA MET A 6 27.53 -4.04 22.27
C MET A 6 26.30 -3.37 22.89
N GLU A 7 26.33 -2.04 22.88
CA GLU A 7 25.31 -1.15 23.40
C GLU A 7 23.95 -1.40 22.73
N SER A 8 22.93 -1.41 23.57
CA SER A 8 21.53 -1.41 23.18
C SER A 8 21.21 -0.15 22.37
N ILE A 9 20.90 -0.34 21.09
CA ILE A 9 20.32 0.69 20.23
C ILE A 9 18.90 0.96 20.74
N THR A 10 18.73 2.01 21.53
CA THR A 10 17.43 2.61 21.80
C THR A 10 17.03 3.44 20.59
N PRO A 11 15.87 3.25 19.95
CA PRO A 11 15.40 4.17 18.94
C PRO A 11 15.09 5.51 19.60
N ALA A 12 15.87 6.53 19.22
CA ALA A 12 15.65 7.92 19.58
C ALA A 12 14.23 8.32 19.19
N SER A 13 13.43 8.69 20.19
CA SER A 13 12.19 9.42 19.99
C SER A 13 12.58 10.88 19.73
N ASP A 14 12.85 11.23 18.47
CA ASP A 14 13.03 12.62 18.06
C ASP A 14 11.67 13.34 18.10
N VAL A 15 11.33 13.84 19.29
CA VAL A 15 10.23 14.76 19.50
C VAL A 15 10.70 16.15 19.06
N SER A 16 10.48 16.46 17.77
CA SER A 16 10.70 17.81 17.26
C SER A 16 9.60 18.74 17.76
N THR A 17 9.84 19.34 18.93
CA THR A 17 9.02 20.39 19.52
C THR A 17 9.47 21.75 18.97
N THR A 18 8.68 22.34 18.09
CA THR A 18 8.74 23.78 17.78
C THR A 18 7.34 24.40 17.81
N GLY A 19 7.02 25.06 18.92
CA GLY A 19 6.38 26.37 18.90
C GLY A 19 4.96 26.51 18.34
N THR A 20 4.01 25.72 18.81
CA THR A 20 2.59 26.07 19.06
C THR A 20 2.06 24.89 19.86
N SER A 21 1.47 25.11 21.04
CA SER A 21 0.86 24.02 21.83
C SER A 21 -0.32 23.44 21.03
N ALA A 22 -0.03 22.47 20.16
CA ALA A 22 -1.02 21.81 19.35
C ALA A 22 -1.99 21.11 20.29
N VAL A 23 -3.27 21.50 20.23
CA VAL A 23 -4.33 20.84 20.97
C VAL A 23 -4.33 19.38 20.56
N GLN A 24 -4.10 18.46 21.50
CA GLN A 24 -4.15 17.02 21.24
C GLN A 24 -5.53 16.48 21.61
N ILE A 25 -6.00 15.49 20.85
CA ILE A 25 -7.23 14.74 21.14
C ILE A 25 -6.91 13.25 21.29
N LEU A 26 -7.81 12.51 21.93
CA LEU A 26 -7.71 11.05 22.00
C LEU A 26 -8.33 10.42 20.75
N CYS A 27 -7.69 9.39 20.21
CA CYS A 27 -8.27 8.55 19.18
C CYS A 27 -9.55 7.87 19.70
N CYS A 28 -10.64 7.95 18.94
CA CYS A 28 -11.95 7.43 19.35
C CYS A 28 -12.04 5.90 19.51
N LEU A 29 -11.09 5.15 18.93
CA LEU A 29 -11.05 3.69 19.00
C LEU A 29 -10.07 3.14 20.07
N CYS A 30 -8.81 3.61 20.09
CA CYS A 30 -7.77 3.07 20.98
C CYS A 30 -7.31 4.02 22.10
N GLY A 31 -7.73 5.29 22.10
CA GLY A 31 -7.37 6.26 23.15
C GLY A 31 -5.95 6.83 23.09
N ILE A 32 -5.18 6.59 22.02
CA ILE A 32 -3.86 7.22 21.84
C ILE A 32 -4.02 8.72 21.57
N LEU A 33 -3.11 9.54 22.12
CA LEU A 33 -3.04 10.98 21.84
C LEU A 33 -2.60 11.24 20.39
N ILE A 34 -3.41 11.99 19.65
CA ILE A 34 -3.18 12.35 18.24
C ILE A 34 -3.41 13.85 18.02
N ALA A 35 -2.87 14.38 16.92
CA ALA A 35 -3.28 15.67 16.41
C ALA A 35 -4.74 15.59 15.91
N PRO A 36 -5.55 16.67 16.06
CA PRO A 36 -6.94 16.67 15.63
C PRO A 36 -7.03 16.46 14.12
N ASN A 37 -7.79 15.46 13.69
CA ASN A 37 -8.02 15.13 12.29
C ASN A 37 -9.54 14.91 12.07
N PRO A 38 -10.05 15.00 10.83
CA PRO A 38 -11.51 14.93 10.58
C PRO A 38 -12.14 13.60 10.98
N SER A 39 -11.34 12.54 11.13
CA SER A 39 -11.79 11.21 11.51
C SER A 39 -11.69 10.94 13.01
N ASN A 40 -11.07 11.84 13.79
CA ASN A 40 -10.68 11.64 15.19
C ASN A 40 -10.08 10.26 15.49
N THR A 41 -9.39 9.67 14.50
CA THR A 41 -8.91 8.28 14.52
C THR A 41 -7.43 8.27 14.18
N CYS A 42 -6.63 7.48 14.93
CA CYS A 42 -5.20 7.37 14.66
C CYS A 42 -4.91 6.57 13.39
N ALA A 43 -3.74 6.77 12.79
CA ALA A 43 -3.35 6.10 11.54
C ALA A 43 -3.44 4.57 11.63
N SER A 44 -3.09 3.97 12.78
CA SER A 44 -3.16 2.52 12.97
C SER A 44 -4.59 1.99 12.98
N CYS A 45 -5.50 2.68 13.68
CA CYS A 45 -6.91 2.29 13.71
C CYS A 45 -7.59 2.53 12.36
N LEU A 46 -7.23 3.62 11.68
CA LEU A 46 -7.71 3.91 10.33
C LEU A 46 -7.29 2.80 9.37
N ALA A 47 -5.99 2.46 9.32
CA ALA A 47 -5.46 1.40 8.46
C ALA A 47 -6.09 0.02 8.73
N SER A 48 -6.46 -0.27 9.98
CA SER A 48 -7.13 -1.53 10.34
C SER A 48 -8.59 -1.61 9.89
N THR A 49 -9.25 -0.46 9.74
CA THR A 49 -10.69 -0.38 9.40
C THR A 49 -10.94 -0.05 7.93
N SER A 50 -10.01 0.66 7.29
CA SER A 50 -10.05 1.00 5.87
C SER A 50 -9.48 -0.14 5.02
N ASP A 51 -10.34 -0.82 4.28
CA ASP A 51 -9.91 -1.80 3.29
C ASP A 51 -9.74 -1.13 1.93
N VAL A 52 -8.48 -0.92 1.53
CA VAL A 52 -8.10 -0.31 0.24
C VAL A 52 -8.20 -1.28 -0.94
N THR A 53 -8.39 -2.57 -0.68
CA THR A 53 -8.46 -3.61 -1.73
C THR A 53 -9.89 -3.86 -2.21
N ARG A 54 -10.89 -3.20 -1.61
CA ARG A 54 -12.29 -3.34 -2.03
C ARG A 54 -12.46 -3.02 -3.51
N GLY A 55 -13.00 -3.98 -4.25
CA GLY A 55 -13.22 -3.83 -5.69
C GLY A 55 -11.99 -4.07 -6.55
N ILE A 56 -10.84 -4.43 -5.95
CA ILE A 56 -9.63 -4.85 -6.66
C ILE A 56 -9.49 -6.37 -6.51
N SER A 57 -9.30 -7.07 -7.61
CA SER A 57 -9.01 -8.51 -7.57
C SER A 57 -7.57 -8.74 -7.11
N THR A 58 -7.38 -9.43 -6.00
CA THR A 58 -6.06 -9.77 -5.45
C THR A 58 -5.33 -10.86 -6.24
N GLU A 59 -6.09 -11.66 -7.00
CA GLU A 59 -5.57 -12.78 -7.79
C GLU A 59 -6.00 -12.64 -9.26
N SER A 60 -5.08 -12.98 -10.16
CA SER A 60 -5.35 -13.08 -11.60
C SER A 60 -4.57 -14.25 -12.20
N GLN A 61 -5.15 -14.89 -13.22
CA GLN A 61 -4.55 -16.05 -13.87
C GLN A 61 -3.99 -15.67 -15.25
N LEU A 62 -2.73 -16.02 -15.48
CA LEU A 62 -2.04 -15.83 -16.76
C LEU A 62 -1.61 -17.18 -17.32
N HIS A 63 -1.77 -17.35 -18.64
CA HIS A 63 -1.38 -18.58 -19.32
C HIS A 63 -0.07 -18.39 -20.09
N GLN A 64 0.91 -19.24 -19.80
CA GLN A 64 2.18 -19.30 -20.52
C GLN A 64 2.27 -20.59 -21.34
N CYS A 65 2.67 -20.48 -22.61
CA CYS A 65 2.94 -21.64 -23.45
C CYS A 65 4.26 -22.30 -23.05
N ARG A 66 4.24 -23.61 -22.78
CA ARG A 66 5.42 -24.38 -22.40
C ARG A 66 6.46 -24.56 -23.51
N GLY A 67 6.05 -24.49 -24.78
CA GLY A 67 6.95 -24.72 -25.92
C GLY A 67 7.71 -23.48 -26.37
N CYS A 68 7.07 -22.31 -26.36
CA CYS A 68 7.65 -21.06 -26.87
C CYS A 68 7.78 -19.95 -25.82
N SER A 69 7.47 -20.24 -24.55
CA SER A 69 7.52 -19.32 -23.40
C SER A 69 6.77 -18.00 -23.59
N ARG A 70 5.80 -17.95 -24.49
CA ARG A 70 4.95 -16.78 -24.75
C ARG A 70 3.75 -16.74 -23.81
N TRP A 71 3.29 -15.54 -23.48
CA TRP A 71 2.16 -15.27 -22.61
C TRP A 71 0.91 -14.98 -23.42
N HIS A 72 -0.23 -15.52 -23.00
CA HIS A 72 -1.53 -15.28 -23.62
C HIS A 72 -2.06 -13.90 -23.21
N HIS A 73 -2.33 -13.06 -24.20
CA HIS A 73 -2.96 -11.76 -24.03
C HIS A 73 -4.44 -11.85 -24.42
N SER A 74 -5.32 -11.23 -23.64
CA SER A 74 -6.79 -11.28 -23.78
C SER A 74 -7.33 -11.00 -25.19
N ALA A 75 -6.58 -10.26 -26.01
CA ALA A 75 -6.87 -10.01 -27.43
C ALA A 75 -6.45 -11.14 -28.39
N HIS A 76 -6.44 -12.41 -27.95
CA HIS A 76 -5.99 -13.59 -28.71
C HIS A 76 -4.56 -13.48 -29.29
N LYS A 77 -3.69 -12.70 -28.65
CA LYS A 77 -2.30 -12.51 -29.08
C LYS A 77 -1.35 -13.22 -28.11
N TRP A 78 -0.29 -13.82 -28.64
CA TRP A 78 0.78 -14.42 -27.84
C TRP A 78 1.98 -13.49 -27.83
N LEU A 79 2.28 -12.93 -26.66
CA LEU A 79 3.36 -11.97 -26.47
C LEU A 79 4.61 -12.69 -25.97
N GLY A 80 5.75 -12.42 -26.59
CA GLY A 80 7.05 -12.85 -26.08
C GLY A 80 7.47 -11.88 -24.98
N CYS A 81 7.50 -12.35 -23.74
CA CYS A 81 7.98 -11.59 -22.59
C CYS A 81 8.87 -12.50 -21.75
N GLU A 82 10.02 -11.97 -21.33
CA GLU A 82 10.89 -12.66 -20.37
C GLU A 82 10.31 -12.58 -18.96
N LEU A 83 10.67 -13.53 -18.10
CA LEU A 83 10.40 -13.42 -16.67
C LEU A 83 11.07 -12.14 -16.15
N GLU A 84 10.43 -11.47 -15.20
CA GLU A 84 10.95 -10.23 -14.61
C GLU A 84 11.16 -9.07 -15.61
N SER A 85 10.41 -9.06 -16.72
CA SER A 85 10.44 -7.97 -17.71
C SER A 85 9.36 -6.91 -17.47
N ARG A 86 9.60 -5.69 -17.98
CA ARG A 86 8.62 -4.60 -17.97
C ARG A 86 7.33 -4.97 -18.71
N GLU A 87 7.46 -5.69 -19.82
CA GLU A 87 6.33 -6.11 -20.65
C GLU A 87 5.43 -7.12 -19.92
N LEU A 88 6.04 -8.06 -19.17
CA LEU A 88 5.29 -8.99 -18.32
C LEU A 88 4.53 -8.25 -17.23
N MET A 89 5.15 -7.25 -16.59
CA MET A 89 4.49 -6.45 -15.57
C MET A 89 3.32 -5.64 -16.13
N ALA A 90 3.47 -5.05 -17.32
CA ALA A 90 2.37 -4.37 -18.00
C ALA A 90 1.20 -5.32 -18.30
N LEU A 91 1.50 -6.57 -18.68
CA LEU A 91 0.51 -7.63 -18.90
C LEU A 91 -0.19 -8.03 -17.59
N CYS A 92 0.53 -8.16 -16.48
CA CYS A 92 -0.08 -8.43 -15.17
C CYS A 92 -1.03 -7.30 -14.76
N LEU A 93 -0.61 -6.05 -14.88
CA LEU A 93 -1.42 -4.88 -14.50
C LEU A 93 -2.67 -4.72 -15.37
N SER A 94 -2.62 -5.11 -16.65
CA SER A 94 -3.79 -5.06 -17.53
C SER A 94 -4.84 -6.14 -17.23
N ASN A 95 -4.42 -7.26 -16.62
CA ASN A 95 -5.32 -8.36 -16.26
C ASN A 95 -5.96 -8.18 -14.88
N VAL A 96 -5.43 -7.31 -14.03
CA VAL A 96 -6.03 -7.03 -12.71
C VAL A 96 -7.22 -6.07 -12.87
N SER A 97 -8.41 -6.57 -12.57
CA SER A 97 -9.63 -5.75 -12.52
C SER A 97 -9.64 -4.82 -11.31
N GLY A 98 -10.23 -3.63 -11.47
CA GLY A 98 -10.36 -2.62 -10.40
C GLY A 98 -9.19 -1.64 -10.31
N LEU A 99 -8.03 -1.93 -10.92
CA LEU A 99 -6.92 -0.96 -11.03
C LEU A 99 -7.10 0.02 -12.20
N SER A 100 -7.78 -0.41 -13.26
CA SER A 100 -7.97 0.40 -14.48
C SER A 100 -9.16 1.36 -14.33
N ALA A 101 -8.95 2.46 -13.60
CA ALA A 101 -9.84 3.60 -13.66
C ALA A 101 -9.06 4.92 -13.59
N ARG A 102 -9.01 5.62 -14.73
CA ARG A 102 -8.98 7.09 -14.74
C ARG A 102 -10.25 7.57 -14.03
N SER A 103 -10.14 7.79 -12.72
CA SER A 103 -10.88 8.78 -11.93
C SER A 103 -12.41 8.88 -12.10
N SER A 104 -13.13 7.86 -12.59
CA SER A 104 -14.56 7.98 -12.92
C SER A 104 -15.49 7.14 -12.05
N SER A 105 -14.96 6.38 -11.07
CA SER A 105 -15.78 5.68 -10.08
C SER A 105 -16.11 6.63 -8.92
N LYS A 106 -17.39 6.69 -8.53
CA LYS A 106 -17.89 7.53 -7.43
C LYS A 106 -17.27 7.19 -6.05
N ASP A 107 -16.64 6.02 -5.93
CA ASP A 107 -15.88 5.57 -4.75
C ASP A 107 -14.37 5.74 -4.96
N ALA A 108 -13.94 6.94 -5.35
CA ALA A 108 -12.52 7.25 -5.40
C ALA A 108 -11.95 7.23 -3.96
N ILE A 109 -10.91 6.41 -3.75
CA ILE A 109 -10.11 6.43 -2.52
C ILE A 109 -9.64 7.88 -2.32
N ARG A 110 -10.21 8.56 -1.33
CA ARG A 110 -9.75 9.90 -0.93
C ARG A 110 -8.53 9.69 -0.05
N LEU A 111 -7.38 10.16 -0.53
CA LEU A 111 -6.25 10.39 0.35
C LEU A 111 -6.69 11.44 1.37
N VAL A 112 -6.85 11.00 2.61
CA VAL A 112 -6.98 11.91 3.75
C VAL A 112 -5.55 12.24 4.13
N ASP A 113 -5.13 13.48 3.88
CA ASP A 113 -3.83 13.97 4.31
C ASP A 113 -3.76 13.80 5.85
N ALA A 114 -2.80 13.00 6.29
CA ALA A 114 -2.50 12.75 7.70
C ALA A 114 -1.63 13.87 8.27
#